data_AF-A0A5S6Q678-F1
#
_entry.id   AF-A0A5S6Q678-F1
#
_cell.length_a   1.000
_cell.length_b   1.000
_cell.length_c   1.000
_cell.angle_alpha   90.00
_cell.angle_beta   90.00
_cell.angle_gamma   90.00
#
_symmetry.space_group_name_H-M   'P 1'
#
loop_
_entity.id
_entity.type
_entity.pdbx_description
1 polymer ?
#
loop_
_entity_poly.entity_id
_entity_poly.type
_entity_poly.pdbx_seq_one_letter_code
_entity_poly.pdbx_strand_id
1 'polypeptide(L)'
;MDQRTIRSFNGLYRINVLRELLINDDNTAESVTTFYKRISLRDCCYMAAASWESVKQTTLRNSWNKVPGGSESGADGDRDNGMEIEEIARMLRSISIYGEWLGCDSEDQDFQMMNDEEIVESLTWRKTKKSRARRKQGRRLSLRIMLPLNT
;
A
#
# COMPACT_ATOMS: atom_id res chain seq x y z
N MET A 1 6.29 -6.11 14.19
CA MET A 1 7.46 -5.25 13.90
C MET A 1 8.00 -4.72 15.22
N ASP A 2 9.32 -4.69 15.45
CA ASP A 2 9.88 -4.33 16.76
C ASP A 2 10.27 -2.84 16.85
N GLN A 3 10.38 -2.30 18.07
CA GLN A 3 10.65 -0.87 18.26
C GLN A 3 11.99 -0.41 17.64
N ARG A 4 12.97 -1.33 17.51
CA ARG A 4 14.28 -1.04 16.91
C ARG A 4 14.18 -0.81 15.41
N THR A 5 13.39 -1.63 14.69
CA THR A 5 13.15 -1.41 13.25
C THR A 5 12.47 -0.09 13.00
N ILE A 6 11.43 0.25 13.78
CA ILE A 6 10.71 1.53 13.67
C ILE A 6 11.65 2.72 13.91
N ARG A 7 12.44 2.69 14.99
CA ARG A 7 13.39 3.77 15.29
C ARG A 7 14.45 3.92 14.20
N SER A 8 14.95 2.81 13.65
CA SER A 8 15.91 2.83 12.54
C SER A 8 15.31 3.45 11.29
N PHE A 9 14.09 3.03 10.92
CA PHE A 9 13.36 3.57 9.79
C PHE A 9 13.12 5.09 9.93
N ASN A 10 12.61 5.53 11.09
CA ASN A 10 12.34 6.94 11.35
C ASN A 10 13.61 7.81 11.27
N GLY A 11 14.75 7.28 11.75
CA GLY A 11 16.03 7.97 11.61
C GLY A 11 16.45 8.14 10.16
N LEU A 12 16.32 7.07 9.35
CA LEU A 12 16.63 7.11 7.92
C LEU A 12 15.69 8.03 7.14
N TYR A 13 14.42 8.06 7.51
CA TYR A 13 13.44 8.99 6.93
C TYR A 13 13.84 10.45 7.18
N ARG A 14 14.16 10.81 8.42
CA ARG A 14 14.62 12.17 8.76
C ARG A 14 15.88 12.54 8.00
N ILE A 15 16.84 11.62 7.86
CA ILE A 15 18.06 11.85 7.08
C ILE A 15 17.74 12.12 5.62
N ASN A 16 16.83 11.37 5.01
CA ASN A 16 16.45 11.57 3.61
C ASN A 16 15.69 12.88 3.39
N VAL A 17 14.78 13.25 4.29
CA VAL A 17 14.12 14.57 4.26
C VAL A 17 15.15 15.70 4.34
N LEU A 18 16.13 15.59 5.23
CA LEU A 18 17.19 16.58 5.36
C LEU A 18 18.07 16.66 4.11
N ARG A 19 18.38 15.54 3.46
CA ARG A 19 19.11 15.53 2.18
C ARG A 19 18.33 16.27 1.10
N GLU A 20 17.04 15.99 0.98
CA GLU A 20 16.18 16.63 -0.02
C GLU A 20 16.07 18.14 0.21
N LEU A 21 15.97 18.55 1.47
CA LEU A 21 15.98 19.95 1.88
C LEU A 21 17.31 20.63 1.54
N LEU A 22 18.45 19.98 1.82
CA LEU A 22 19.77 20.55 1.54
C LEU A 22 20.13 20.59 0.04
N ILE A 23 19.52 19.72 -0.77
CA ILE A 23 19.77 19.66 -2.22
C ILE A 23 18.94 20.71 -2.97
N ASN A 24 17.70 20.95 -2.55
CA ASN A 24 16.72 21.70 -3.35
C ASN A 24 16.48 23.13 -2.89
N ASP A 25 17.10 23.58 -1.80
CA ASP A 25 16.81 24.86 -1.17
C ASP A 25 18.11 25.53 -0.69
N ASP A 26 18.16 26.86 -0.85
CA ASP A 26 19.28 27.67 -0.34
C ASP A 26 19.33 27.55 1.20
N ASN A 27 20.51 27.57 1.82
CA ASN A 27 20.71 27.35 3.27
C ASN A 27 20.11 28.45 4.19
N THR A 28 18.99 29.06 3.81
CA THR A 28 18.26 30.11 4.54
C THR A 28 17.12 29.52 5.37
N ALA A 29 16.68 30.21 6.42
CA ALA A 29 15.59 29.72 7.27
C ALA A 29 14.22 29.73 6.56
N GLU A 30 14.00 30.67 5.64
CA GLU A 30 12.78 30.72 4.82
C GLU A 30 12.65 29.49 3.92
N SER A 31 13.78 28.91 3.49
CA SER A 31 13.80 27.79 2.57
C SER A 31 13.21 26.51 3.17
N VAL A 32 13.35 26.32 4.49
CA VAL A 32 12.72 25.20 5.21
C VAL A 32 11.19 25.30 5.14
N THR A 33 10.65 26.50 5.34
CA THR A 33 9.19 26.70 5.28
C THR A 33 8.64 26.58 3.85
N THR A 34 9.39 27.00 2.84
CA THR A 34 8.99 26.81 1.44
C THR A 34 9.11 25.34 1.01
N PHE A 35 10.13 24.63 1.50
CA PHE A 35 10.29 23.19 1.32
C PHE A 35 9.06 22.42 1.80
N TYR A 36 8.64 22.64 3.04
CA TYR A 36 7.46 21.95 3.60
C TYR A 36 6.14 22.35 2.94
N LYS A 37 6.05 23.52 2.30
CA LYS A 37 4.88 23.90 1.48
C LYS A 37 4.90 23.24 0.10
N ARG A 38 6.08 22.97 -0.44
CA ARG A 38 6.30 22.38 -1.76
C ARG A 38 6.19 20.85 -1.74
N ILE A 39 6.60 20.22 -0.64
CA ILE A 39 6.64 18.77 -0.52
C ILE A 39 5.24 18.16 -0.64
N SER A 40 5.09 17.20 -1.55
CA SER A 40 3.82 16.52 -1.77
C SER A 40 3.76 15.19 -1.02
N LEU A 41 2.54 14.65 -0.84
CA LEU A 41 2.35 13.30 -0.28
C LEU A 41 3.14 12.24 -1.06
N ARG A 42 3.18 12.37 -2.39
CA ARG A 42 3.93 11.48 -3.26
C ARG A 42 5.42 11.49 -2.90
N ASP A 43 6.00 12.66 -2.64
CA ASP A 43 7.41 12.80 -2.29
C ASP A 43 7.67 12.17 -0.90
N CYS A 44 6.74 12.35 0.05
CA CYS A 44 6.77 11.64 1.35
C CYS A 44 6.77 10.12 1.18
N CYS A 45 5.92 9.56 0.32
CA CYS A 45 5.87 8.11 0.05
C CYS A 45 7.18 7.61 -0.58
N TYR A 46 7.77 8.35 -1.51
CA TYR A 46 9.06 7.97 -2.11
C TYR A 46 10.20 8.02 -1.10
N MET A 47 10.27 9.05 -0.26
CA MET A 47 11.27 9.12 0.81
C MET A 47 11.08 7.98 1.81
N ALA A 48 9.84 7.67 2.19
CA ALA A 48 9.55 6.52 3.04
C ALA A 48 10.03 5.20 2.40
N ALA A 49 9.74 4.98 1.11
CA ALA A 49 10.21 3.79 0.39
C ALA A 49 11.76 3.70 0.38
N ALA A 50 12.44 4.79 0.01
CA ALA A 50 13.90 4.85 -0.01
C ALA A 50 14.52 4.63 1.39
N SER A 51 13.89 5.16 2.43
CA SER A 51 14.32 4.94 3.82
C SER A 51 14.09 3.51 4.28
N TRP A 52 13.00 2.88 3.84
CA TRP A 52 12.71 1.48 4.12
C TRP A 52 13.74 0.55 3.46
N GLU A 53 14.09 0.79 2.19
CA GLU A 53 15.14 0.05 1.48
C GLU A 53 16.52 0.19 2.14
N SER A 54 16.76 1.32 2.81
CA SER A 54 18.00 1.60 3.53
C SER A 54 18.06 0.92 4.92
N VAL A 55 16.97 0.35 5.41
CA VAL A 55 16.97 -0.39 6.68
C VAL A 55 17.81 -1.65 6.51
N LYS A 56 18.79 -1.84 7.42
CA LYS A 56 19.67 -3.00 7.39
C LYS A 56 18.84 -4.30 7.44
N GLN A 57 19.11 -5.21 6.51
CA GLN A 57 18.47 -6.53 6.50
C GLN A 57 18.69 -7.31 7.79
N THR A 58 19.83 -7.13 8.47
CA THR A 58 20.08 -7.76 9.77
C THR A 58 19.08 -7.28 10.83
N THR A 59 18.71 -6.00 10.82
CA THR A 59 17.69 -5.43 11.71
C THR A 59 16.31 -6.03 11.41
N LEU A 60 15.95 -6.14 10.13
CA LEU A 60 14.68 -6.76 9.70
C LEU A 60 14.63 -8.25 10.04
N ARG A 61 15.72 -8.99 9.82
CA ARG A 61 15.82 -10.41 10.18
C ARG A 61 15.70 -10.60 11.69
N ASN A 62 16.39 -9.78 12.47
CA ASN A 62 16.31 -9.85 13.94
C ASN A 62 14.92 -9.50 14.46
N SER A 63 14.19 -8.59 13.82
CA SER A 63 12.82 -8.27 14.22
C SER A 63 11.84 -9.37 13.80
N TRP A 64 12.04 -9.96 12.62
CA TRP A 64 11.24 -11.08 12.12
C TRP A 64 11.40 -12.34 12.96
N ASN A 65 12.62 -12.63 13.42
CA ASN A 65 12.90 -13.78 14.30
C ASN A 65 12.17 -13.69 15.66
N LYS A 66 11.69 -12.52 16.05
CA LYS A 66 10.88 -12.33 17.27
C LYS A 66 9.39 -12.57 17.05
N VAL A 67 8.95 -12.75 15.80
CA VAL A 67 7.54 -12.92 15.43
C VAL A 67 7.04 -14.35 15.70
N PRO A 68 7.79 -15.43 15.39
CA PRO A 68 7.35 -16.78 15.74
C PRO A 68 7.92 -17.23 17.11
N GLY A 69 7.06 -17.31 18.13
CA GLY A 69 7.34 -17.93 19.44
C GLY A 69 7.29 -16.95 20.62
N GLY A 70 6.28 -17.12 21.48
CA GLY A 70 5.88 -16.13 22.49
C GLY A 70 6.77 -16.02 23.74
N SER A 71 6.61 -14.85 24.38
CA SER A 71 6.79 -14.55 25.80
C SER A 71 8.08 -15.00 26.49
N GLU A 72 9.02 -14.07 26.64
CA GLU A 72 9.67 -13.89 27.95
C GLU A 72 9.44 -12.46 28.43
N SER A 73 8.80 -12.40 29.60
CA SER A 73 8.43 -11.22 30.36
C SER A 73 9.65 -10.38 30.74
N GLY A 74 9.49 -9.05 30.66
CA GLY A 74 10.40 -8.08 31.23
C GLY A 74 9.81 -6.68 31.13
N ALA A 75 9.06 -6.30 32.17
CA ALA A 75 8.47 -4.98 32.38
C ALA A 75 9.49 -3.84 32.17
N ASP A 76 9.09 -2.73 31.58
CA ASP A 76 8.69 -1.50 32.30
C ASP A 76 8.63 -0.31 31.34
N GLY A 77 7.65 0.58 31.52
CA GLY A 77 7.55 1.84 30.76
C GLY A 77 6.25 2.11 30.02
N ASP A 78 5.11 1.79 30.63
CA ASP A 78 3.84 2.48 30.35
C ASP A 78 4.01 3.97 30.71
N ARG A 79 4.16 4.84 29.70
CA ARG A 79 3.74 6.26 29.75
C ARG A 79 3.35 6.75 28.36
N ASP A 80 2.06 7.00 28.20
CA ASP A 80 1.47 8.07 27.38
C ASP A 80 1.63 8.02 25.84
N ASN A 81 1.76 6.84 25.24
CA ASN A 81 1.74 6.72 23.78
C ASN A 81 0.31 6.73 23.19
N GLY A 82 -0.72 6.49 24.00
CA GLY A 82 -2.11 6.41 23.55
C GLY A 82 -2.70 7.78 23.19
N MET A 83 -2.40 8.80 24.01
CA MET A 83 -2.89 10.17 23.81
C MET A 83 -2.29 10.78 22.53
N GLU A 84 -1.00 10.53 22.26
CA GLU A 84 -0.33 10.97 21.03
C GLU A 84 -0.89 10.29 19.77
N ILE A 85 -1.21 9.00 19.82
CA ILE A 85 -1.77 8.28 18.66
C ILE A 85 -3.18 8.79 18.32
N GLU A 86 -4.00 9.05 19.33
CA GLU A 86 -5.35 9.57 19.14
C GLU A 86 -5.36 11.03 18.64
N GLU A 87 -4.41 11.84 19.13
CA GLU A 87 -4.10 13.20 18.66
C GLU A 87 -3.67 13.21 17.19
N ILE A 88 -2.74 12.33 16.81
CA ILE A 88 -2.27 12.16 15.43
C ILE A 88 -3.41 11.67 14.54
N ALA A 89 -4.20 10.69 14.98
CA ALA A 89 -5.35 10.18 14.21
C ALA A 89 -6.42 11.26 14.00
N ARG A 90 -6.67 12.11 15.00
CA ARG A 90 -7.56 13.27 14.89
C ARG A 90 -7.01 14.31 13.91
N MET A 91 -5.71 14.60 13.97
CA MET A 91 -5.04 15.54 13.06
C MET A 91 -5.06 15.05 11.61
N LEU A 92 -4.86 13.74 11.40
CA LEU A 92 -4.98 13.09 10.09
C LEU A 92 -6.43 13.09 9.59
N ARG A 93 -7.43 12.84 10.44
CA ARG A 93 -8.85 12.94 10.07
C ARG A 93 -9.25 14.36 9.66
N SER A 94 -8.70 15.39 10.31
CA SER A 94 -8.95 16.80 9.93
C SER A 94 -8.33 17.19 8.59
N ILE A 95 -7.27 16.49 8.15
CA ILE A 95 -6.74 16.61 6.80
C ILE A 95 -7.54 15.63 5.93
N SER A 96 -8.65 16.11 5.35
CA SER A 96 -9.68 15.35 4.61
C SER A 96 -9.21 14.26 3.62
N ILE A 97 -7.92 14.21 3.30
CA ILE A 97 -7.27 13.26 2.41
C ILE A 97 -7.07 11.88 3.08
N TYR A 98 -6.94 11.80 4.40
CA TYR A 98 -6.66 10.54 5.13
C TYR A 98 -7.89 9.87 5.75
N GLY A 99 -9.01 10.59 5.90
CA GLY A 99 -10.23 10.03 6.49
C GLY A 99 -10.84 8.91 5.67
N GLU A 100 -10.81 9.06 4.33
CA GLU A 100 -11.29 8.04 3.39
C GLU A 100 -10.38 6.81 3.38
N TRP A 101 -9.06 7.00 3.50
CA TRP A 101 -8.07 5.91 3.51
C TRP A 101 -8.10 5.07 4.80
N LEU A 102 -8.31 5.72 5.96
CA LEU A 102 -8.49 5.03 7.25
C LEU A 102 -9.83 4.26 7.33
N GLY A 103 -10.80 4.62 6.49
CA GLY A 103 -12.08 3.95 6.36
C GLY A 103 -12.14 2.93 5.21
N CYS A 104 -11.09 2.80 4.39
CA CYS A 104 -11.09 1.86 3.25
C CYS A 104 -11.39 0.43 3.68
N ASP A 105 -10.88 0.00 4.83
CA ASP A 105 -11.09 -1.35 5.35
C ASP A 105 -12.41 -1.50 6.11
N SER A 106 -13.17 -0.41 6.33
CA SER A 106 -14.43 -0.44 7.09
C SER A 106 -15.64 -0.89 6.27
N GLU A 107 -15.56 -0.79 4.94
CA GLU A 107 -16.57 -1.27 4.00
C GLU A 107 -16.13 -2.54 3.25
N ASP A 108 -14.90 -3.00 3.44
CA ASP A 108 -14.47 -4.31 2.99
C ASP A 108 -15.25 -5.36 3.81
N GLN A 109 -16.41 -5.75 3.27
CA GLN A 109 -17.03 -7.03 3.62
C GLN A 109 -15.93 -8.06 3.50
N ASP A 110 -15.47 -8.60 4.64
CA ASP A 110 -14.50 -9.70 4.71
C ASP A 110 -14.65 -10.53 3.45
N PHE A 111 -13.72 -10.36 2.49
CA PHE A 111 -13.78 -11.14 1.26
C PHE A 111 -13.58 -12.57 1.71
N GLN A 112 -14.68 -13.26 1.96
CA GLN A 112 -14.70 -14.64 2.41
C GLN A 112 -13.84 -15.36 1.39
N MET A 113 -12.68 -15.87 1.84
CA MET A 113 -11.73 -16.51 0.93
C MET A 113 -12.51 -17.50 0.09
N MET A 114 -12.50 -17.27 -1.21
CA MET A 114 -13.25 -18.05 -2.17
C MET A 114 -12.85 -19.51 -1.98
N ASN A 115 -13.82 -20.34 -1.62
CA ASN A 115 -13.60 -21.75 -1.38
C ASN A 115 -13.09 -22.43 -2.67
N ASP A 116 -12.30 -23.49 -2.55
CA ASP A 116 -11.77 -24.28 -3.66
C ASP A 116 -12.85 -24.69 -4.67
N GLU A 117 -14.06 -25.03 -4.19
CA GLU A 117 -15.20 -25.33 -5.08
C GLU A 117 -15.67 -24.11 -5.90
N GLU A 118 -15.72 -22.93 -5.29
CA GLU A 118 -16.14 -21.69 -5.94
C GLU A 118 -15.07 -21.18 -6.94
N ILE A 119 -13.79 -21.41 -6.63
CA ILE A 119 -12.67 -21.19 -7.55
C ILE A 119 -12.80 -22.07 -8.79
N VAL A 120 -13.09 -23.37 -8.60
CA VAL A 120 -13.27 -24.31 -9.71
C VAL A 120 -14.48 -23.89 -10.56
N GLU A 121 -15.60 -23.54 -9.96
CA GLU A 121 -16.80 -23.11 -10.68
C GLU A 121 -16.55 -21.84 -11.50
N SER A 122 -15.86 -20.85 -10.92
CA SER A 122 -15.47 -19.62 -11.61
C SER A 122 -14.58 -19.87 -12.83
N LEU A 123 -13.67 -20.84 -12.75
CA LEU A 123 -12.85 -21.25 -13.89
C LEU A 123 -13.68 -21.94 -14.99
N THR A 124 -14.70 -22.72 -14.62
CA THR A 124 -15.58 -23.38 -15.60
C THR A 124 -16.52 -22.40 -16.32
N TRP A 125 -17.04 -21.39 -15.61
CA TRP A 125 -17.87 -20.33 -16.19
C TRP A 125 -17.09 -19.46 -17.18
N ARG A 126 -15.84 -19.11 -16.86
CA ARG A 126 -14.95 -18.37 -17.77
C ARG A 126 -14.66 -19.18 -19.05
N LYS A 127 -14.44 -20.50 -18.92
CA LYS A 127 -14.22 -21.40 -20.07
C LYS A 127 -15.45 -21.52 -20.97
N THR A 128 -16.64 -21.67 -20.39
CA THR A 128 -17.90 -21.79 -21.16
C THR A 128 -18.31 -20.48 -21.84
N LYS A 129 -18.10 -19.32 -21.19
CA LYS A 129 -18.29 -18.01 -21.84
C LYS A 129 -17.38 -17.82 -23.04
N LYS A 130 -16.08 -18.16 -22.92
CA LYS A 130 -15.10 -18.03 -24.01
C LYS A 130 -15.43 -18.98 -25.18
N SER A 131 -15.93 -20.19 -24.90
CA SER A 131 -16.36 -21.14 -25.95
C SER A 131 -17.63 -20.67 -26.66
N ARG A 132 -18.62 -20.13 -25.93
CA ARG A 132 -19.85 -19.56 -26.51
C ARG A 132 -19.54 -18.32 -27.38
N ALA A 133 -18.61 -17.46 -26.96
CA ALA A 133 -18.18 -16.30 -27.74
C ALA A 133 -17.51 -16.71 -29.06
N ARG A 134 -16.59 -17.69 -29.03
CA ARG A 134 -15.93 -18.20 -30.25
C ARG A 134 -16.91 -18.85 -31.23
N ARG A 135 -17.92 -19.60 -30.73
CA ARG A 135 -18.98 -20.18 -31.58
C ARG A 135 -19.85 -19.12 -32.26
N LYS A 136 -20.17 -18.01 -31.57
CA LYS A 136 -20.93 -16.90 -32.15
C LYS A 136 -20.13 -16.16 -33.23
N GLN A 137 -18.83 -15.98 -33.04
CA GLN A 137 -17.95 -15.34 -34.04
C GLN A 137 -17.74 -16.21 -35.29
N GLY A 138 -17.56 -17.53 -35.11
CA GLY A 138 -17.46 -18.47 -36.24
C GLY A 138 -18.74 -18.54 -37.09
N ARG A 139 -19.93 -18.55 -36.46
CA ARG A 139 -21.21 -18.55 -37.20
C ARG A 139 -21.45 -17.26 -37.97
N ARG A 140 -21.06 -16.10 -37.42
CA ARG A 140 -21.14 -14.81 -38.13
C ARG A 140 -20.26 -14.77 -39.38
N LEU A 141 -19.07 -15.37 -39.33
CA LEU A 141 -18.16 -15.44 -40.47
C LEU A 141 -18.68 -16.41 -41.55
N SER A 142 -19.20 -17.59 -41.17
CA SER A 142 -19.79 -18.53 -42.13
C SER A 142 -21.05 -17.98 -42.83
N LEU A 143 -21.91 -17.24 -42.12
CA LEU A 143 -23.08 -16.59 -42.73
C LEU A 143 -22.70 -15.47 -43.72
N ARG A 144 -21.56 -14.80 -43.49
CA ARG A 144 -21.06 -13.74 -44.37
C ARG A 144 -20.45 -14.27 -45.67
N ILE A 145 -19.95 -15.51 -45.67
CA ILE A 145 -19.34 -16.16 -46.83
C ILE A 145 -20.39 -16.86 -47.71
N MET A 146 -21.57 -17.20 -47.17
CA MET A 146 -22.63 -17.92 -47.89
C MET A 146 -23.68 -17.02 -48.59
N LEU A 147 -23.55 -15.69 -48.57
CA LEU A 147 -24.40 -14.80 -49.37
C LEU A 147 -23.78 -14.64 -50.76
N PRO A 148 -24.38 -15.17 -51.84
CA PRO A 148 -23.91 -14.87 -53.19
C PRO A 148 -24.24 -13.40 -53.49
N LEU A 149 -23.20 -12.66 -53.88
CA LEU A 149 -23.34 -11.37 -54.56
C LEU A 149 -24.07 -11.62 -55.88
N ASN A 150 -25.38 -11.40 -55.89
CA ASN A 150 -26.14 -11.33 -57.13
C ASN A 150 -26.14 -9.86 -57.57
N THR A 151 -25.42 -9.56 -58.65
CA THR A 151 -25.49 -8.30 -59.41
C THR A 151 -26.74 -8.26 -60.27
#